data_AF-A0A349TE14-F1
#
_entry.id   AF-A0A349TE14-F1
#
_cell.length_a   1.000
_cell.length_b   1.000
_cell.length_c   1.000
_cell.angle_alpha   90.00
_cell.angle_beta   90.00
_cell.angle_gamma   90.00
#
_symmetry.space_group_name_H-M   'P 1'
#
loop_
_entity.id
_entity.type
_entity.pdbx_description
1 polymer ?
#
loop_
_entity_poly.entity_id
_entity_poly.type
_entity_poly.pdbx_seq_one_letter_code
_entity_poly.pdbx_strand_id
1 'polypeptide(L)'
;MALYEHIFLARQDLSQAQVDALAASATEIVEKNEGKVTKTETWGLKSLAYKIDRNRKAHFVLLNIDAPGTVVEELERQTRINEDVIRYMTIRVDEHEDGPSVMMRKNDRDRKRRSDREDLD
;
A
#
# COMPACT_ATOMS: atom_id res chain seq x y z
N MET A 1 17.20 -10.12 -9.53
CA MET A 1 15.73 -10.27 -9.65
C MET A 1 15.16 -8.90 -9.98
N ALA A 2 13.91 -8.82 -10.44
CA ALA A 2 13.31 -7.55 -10.82
C ALA A 2 12.62 -6.94 -9.60
N LEU A 3 12.76 -5.63 -9.45
CA LEU A 3 12.15 -4.89 -8.36
C LEU A 3 10.81 -4.31 -8.83
N TYR A 4 9.81 -4.43 -7.98
CA TYR A 4 8.47 -3.90 -8.22
C TYR A 4 7.99 -3.10 -7.04
N GLU A 5 7.16 -2.12 -7.32
CA GLU A 5 6.32 -1.44 -6.35
C GLU A 5 4.86 -1.77 -6.69
N HIS A 6 4.18 -2.40 -5.74
CA HIS A 6 2.77 -2.72 -5.86
C HIS A 6 1.98 -1.85 -4.89
N ILE A 7 1.09 -1.02 -5.43
CA ILE A 7 0.20 -0.17 -4.65
C ILE A 7 -1.21 -0.67 -4.85
N PHE A 8 -1.93 -0.88 -3.76
CA PHE A 8 -3.36 -1.19 -3.81
C PHE A 8 -4.17 -0.23 -2.93
N LEU A 9 -5.41 -0.01 -3.36
CA LEU A 9 -6.41 0.82 -2.70
C LEU A 9 -7.49 -0.11 -2.15
N ALA A 10 -7.63 -0.14 -0.82
CA ALA A 10 -8.69 -0.90 -0.17
C ALA A 10 -9.91 -0.02 0.11
N ARG A 11 -11.10 -0.63 0.21
CA ARG A 11 -12.37 0.06 0.46
C ARG A 11 -12.32 0.93 1.73
N GLN A 12 -13.10 2.01 1.75
CA GLN A 12 -13.07 3.00 2.84
C GLN A 12 -13.74 2.54 4.14
N ASP A 13 -14.53 1.47 4.09
CA ASP A 13 -15.28 0.89 5.21
C ASP A 13 -14.47 -0.15 5.99
N LEU A 14 -13.30 -0.53 5.50
CA LEU A 14 -12.41 -1.44 6.20
C LEU A 14 -11.75 -0.77 7.40
N SER A 15 -11.65 -1.51 8.50
CA SER A 15 -10.82 -1.12 9.63
C SER A 15 -9.32 -1.24 9.27
N GLN A 16 -8.47 -0.51 10.00
CA GLN A 16 -7.02 -0.59 9.82
C GLN A 16 -6.50 -2.03 9.95
N ALA A 17 -7.03 -2.81 10.90
CA ALA A 17 -6.66 -4.21 11.09
C ALA A 17 -7.00 -5.10 9.87
N GLN A 18 -8.13 -4.83 9.20
CA GLN A 18 -8.49 -5.55 7.96
C GLN A 18 -7.56 -5.17 6.81
N VAL A 19 -7.17 -3.90 6.71
CA VAL A 19 -6.19 -3.44 5.70
C VAL A 19 -4.82 -4.08 5.93
N ASP A 20 -4.38 -4.18 7.18
CA ASP A 20 -3.11 -4.83 7.52
C ASP A 20 -3.16 -6.34 7.22
N ALA A 21 -4.32 -6.99 7.42
CA ALA A 21 -4.53 -8.38 7.03
C ALA A 21 -4.49 -8.57 5.49
N LEU A 22 -5.00 -7.62 4.71
CA LEU A 22 -4.87 -7.64 3.24
C LEU A 22 -3.41 -7.52 2.81
N ALA A 23 -2.65 -6.62 3.44
CA ALA A 23 -1.23 -6.46 3.18
C ALA A 23 -0.42 -7.72 3.54
N ALA A 24 -0.76 -8.36 4.66
CA ALA A 24 -0.16 -9.63 5.07
C ALA A 24 -0.50 -10.76 4.09
N SER A 25 -1.74 -10.85 3.62
CA SER A 25 -2.14 -11.84 2.60
C SER A 25 -1.40 -11.64 1.27
N ALA A 26 -1.27 -10.39 0.82
CA ALA A 26 -0.46 -10.05 -0.35
C ALA A 26 1.01 -10.45 -0.18
N THR A 27 1.56 -10.25 1.02
CA THR A 27 2.94 -10.64 1.37
C THR A 27 3.11 -12.16 1.33
N GLU A 28 2.16 -12.90 1.90
CA GLU A 28 2.16 -14.37 1.91
C GLU A 28 2.10 -14.95 0.48
N ILE A 29 1.33 -14.33 -0.43
CA ILE A 29 1.30 -14.75 -1.85
C ILE A 29 2.68 -14.59 -2.48
N VAL A 30 3.35 -13.47 -2.23
CA VAL A 30 4.70 -13.20 -2.77
C VAL A 30 5.71 -14.21 -2.22
N GLU A 31 5.72 -14.43 -0.91
CA GLU A 31 6.66 -15.34 -0.24
C GLU A 31 6.45 -16.80 -0.64
N LYS A 32 5.20 -17.24 -0.82
CA LYS A 32 4.87 -18.60 -1.28
C LYS A 32 5.39 -18.91 -2.69
N ASN A 33 5.59 -17.90 -3.51
CA ASN A 33 6.06 -18.05 -4.89
C ASN A 33 7.53 -17.62 -5.05
N GLU A 34 8.34 -17.74 -3.98
CA GLU A 34 9.77 -17.44 -3.97
C GLU A 34 10.12 -15.96 -4.24
N GLY A 35 9.17 -15.05 -4.02
CA GLY A 35 9.40 -13.62 -3.98
C GLY A 35 9.71 -13.12 -2.56
N LYS A 36 10.28 -11.92 -2.46
CA LYS A 36 10.57 -11.27 -1.18
C LYS A 36 9.88 -9.91 -1.12
N VAL A 37 9.16 -9.64 -0.03
CA VAL A 37 8.69 -8.29 0.26
C VAL A 37 9.75 -7.57 1.09
N THR A 38 10.31 -6.50 0.54
CA THR A 38 11.37 -5.72 1.22
C THR A 38 10.79 -4.64 2.13
N LYS A 39 9.58 -4.17 1.83
CA LYS A 39 8.93 -3.09 2.57
C LYS A 39 7.42 -3.13 2.41
N THR A 40 6.72 -2.84 3.50
CA THR A 40 5.27 -2.62 3.50
C THR A 40 4.99 -1.28 4.17
N GLU A 41 4.31 -0.37 3.48
CA GLU A 41 3.90 0.92 4.03
C GLU A 41 2.40 1.11 3.90
N THR A 42 1.72 1.40 5.01
CA THR A 42 0.32 1.80 5.00
C THR A 42 0.21 3.31 5.15
N TRP A 43 -0.34 3.99 4.14
CA TRP A 43 -0.50 5.45 4.14
C TRP A 43 -1.82 5.91 4.79
N GLY A 44 -2.64 4.95 5.24
CA GLY A 44 -3.93 5.21 5.87
C GLY A 44 -5.03 5.65 4.89
N LEU A 45 -6.12 6.17 5.45
CA LEU A 45 -7.29 6.60 4.69
C LEU A 45 -7.06 7.97 4.03
N LYS A 46 -7.11 8.00 2.69
CA LYS A 46 -6.92 9.23 1.90
C LYS A 46 -8.10 9.48 0.98
N SER A 47 -8.35 10.75 0.66
CA SER A 47 -9.41 11.15 -0.26
C SER A 47 -8.97 10.95 -1.71
N LEU A 48 -9.85 10.39 -2.53
CA LEU A 48 -9.65 10.19 -3.95
C LEU A 48 -10.03 11.46 -4.72
N ALA A 49 -9.36 11.72 -5.85
CA ALA A 49 -9.70 12.84 -6.72
C ALA A 49 -11.10 12.71 -7.34
N TYR A 50 -11.54 11.48 -7.60
CA TYR A 50 -12.87 11.13 -8.10
C TYR A 50 -13.33 9.81 -7.49
N LYS A 51 -14.62 9.50 -7.65
CA LYS A 51 -15.24 8.30 -7.08
C LYS A 51 -14.76 7.05 -7.84
N ILE A 52 -14.26 6.05 -7.12
CA ILE A 52 -13.86 4.74 -7.66
C ILE A 52 -14.67 3.68 -6.93
N ASP A 53 -15.39 2.82 -7.65
CA ASP A 53 -16.26 1.78 -7.07
C ASP A 53 -17.12 2.28 -5.92
N ARG A 54 -17.72 3.45 -6.12
CA ARG A 54 -18.59 4.16 -5.15
C ARG A 54 -17.88 4.65 -3.87
N ASN A 55 -16.57 4.55 -3.77
CA ASN A 55 -15.77 5.09 -2.68
C ASN A 55 -15.24 6.50 -3.01
N ARG A 56 -15.23 7.40 -2.02
CA ARG A 56 -14.60 8.74 -2.13
C ARG A 56 -13.27 8.82 -1.39
N LYS A 57 -13.01 7.86 -0.51
CA LYS A 57 -11.76 7.67 0.20
C LYS A 57 -11.30 6.23 -0.01
N ALA A 58 -10.04 5.94 0.24
CA ALA A 58 -9.51 4.59 0.22
C ALA A 58 -8.32 4.47 1.16
N HIS A 59 -8.08 3.27 1.67
CA HIS A 59 -6.83 2.97 2.37
C HIS A 59 -5.76 2.64 1.34
N PHE A 60 -4.62 3.32 1.42
CA PHE A 60 -3.51 3.09 0.50
C PHE A 60 -2.43 2.26 1.18
N VAL A 61 -1.97 1.23 0.48
CA VAL A 61 -0.88 0.36 0.91
C VAL A 61 0.12 0.22 -0.23
N LEU A 62 1.40 0.36 0.10
CA LEU A 62 2.54 0.14 -0.78
C LEU A 62 3.29 -1.11 -0.32
N LEU A 63 3.65 -1.95 -1.28
CA LEU A 63 4.49 -3.13 -1.12
C LEU A 63 5.68 -3.03 -2.08
N ASN A 64 6.89 -3.08 -1.53
CA ASN A 64 8.10 -3.23 -2.34
C ASN A 64 8.44 -4.70 -2.44
N ILE A 65 8.54 -5.19 -3.67
CA ILE A 65 8.64 -6.60 -4.00
C ILE A 65 9.92 -6.83 -4.81
N ASP A 66 10.68 -7.83 -4.43
CA ASP A 66 11.80 -8.40 -5.19
C ASP A 66 11.41 -9.82 -5.60
N ALA A 67 11.03 -10.01 -6.86
CA ALA A 67 10.47 -11.28 -7.34
C ALA A 67 10.57 -11.43 -8.87
N PRO A 68 10.46 -12.65 -9.42
CA PRO A 68 10.25 -12.83 -10.86
C PRO A 68 8.84 -12.38 -11.27
N GLY A 69 8.67 -12.03 -12.56
CA GLY A 69 7.40 -11.50 -13.08
C GLY A 69 6.19 -12.43 -12.90
N THR A 70 6.41 -13.75 -12.83
CA THR A 70 5.35 -14.74 -12.56
C THR A 70 4.69 -14.55 -11.20
N VAL A 71 5.44 -14.10 -10.19
CA VAL A 71 4.90 -13.80 -8.85
C VAL A 71 4.01 -12.57 -8.88
N VAL A 72 4.41 -11.57 -9.66
CA VAL A 72 3.63 -10.34 -9.84
C VAL A 72 2.32 -10.66 -10.55
N GLU A 73 2.34 -11.49 -11.60
CA GLU A 73 1.13 -11.92 -12.29
C GLU A 73 0.15 -12.63 -11.35
N GLU A 74 0.64 -13.51 -10.47
CA GLU A 74 -0.20 -14.18 -9.47
C GLU A 74 -0.73 -13.20 -8.41
N LEU A 75 0.11 -12.28 -7.93
CA LEU A 75 -0.31 -11.23 -7.01
C LEU A 75 -1.43 -10.38 -7.62
N GLU A 76 -1.26 -9.90 -8.85
CA GLU A 76 -2.27 -9.10 -9.55
C GLU A 76 -3.56 -9.88 -9.78
N ARG A 77 -3.45 -11.18 -10.09
CA ARG A 77 -4.62 -12.06 -10.25
C ARG A 77 -5.43 -12.16 -8.96
N GLN A 78 -4.76 -12.40 -7.83
CA GLN A 78 -5.41 -12.50 -6.52
C GLN A 78 -5.99 -11.16 -6.07
N THR A 79 -5.24 -10.07 -6.23
CA THR A 79 -5.68 -8.71 -5.92
C THR A 79 -6.93 -8.32 -6.73
N ARG A 80 -7.01 -8.74 -8.00
CA ARG A 80 -8.20 -8.51 -8.84
C ARG A 80 -9.44 -9.30 -8.39
N ILE A 81 -9.26 -10.48 -7.81
CA ILE A 81 -10.36 -11.31 -7.30
C ILE A 81 -10.91 -10.75 -5.98
N ASN A 82 -10.06 -10.06 -5.23
CA ASN A 82 -10.42 -9.52 -3.93
C ASN A 82 -11.31 -8.28 -4.04
N GLU A 83 -12.58 -8.41 -3.66
CA GLU A 83 -13.58 -7.33 -3.69
C GLU A 83 -13.27 -6.17 -2.73
N ASP A 84 -12.38 -6.40 -1.75
CA ASP A 84 -11.93 -5.36 -0.83
C ASP A 84 -10.92 -4.40 -1.46
N VAL A 85 -10.35 -4.75 -2.61
CA VAL A 85 -9.42 -3.90 -3.36
C VAL A 85 -10.15 -3.25 -4.54
N ILE A 86 -10.26 -1.92 -4.51
CA ILE A 86 -10.96 -1.13 -5.54
C ILE A 86 -10.06 -0.71 -6.71
N ARG A 87 -8.74 -0.74 -6.51
CA ARG A 87 -7.76 -0.45 -7.54
C ARG A 87 -6.39 -0.92 -7.10
N TYR A 88 -5.56 -1.33 -8.05
CA TYR A 88 -4.13 -1.52 -7.82
C TYR A 88 -3.31 -1.01 -9.01
N MET A 89 -2.02 -0.87 -8.79
CA MET A 89 -1.03 -0.55 -9.81
C MET A 89 0.29 -1.21 -9.40
N THR A 90 0.89 -1.94 -10.33
CA THR A 90 2.23 -2.49 -10.16
C THR A 90 3.17 -1.81 -11.15
N ILE A 91 4.32 -1.35 -10.67
CA ILE A 91 5.34 -0.70 -11.48
C ILE A 91 6.65 -1.44 -11.27
N ARG A 92 7.36 -1.75 -12.34
CA ARG A 92 8.74 -2.21 -12.27
C ARG A 92 9.65 -1.01 -12.05
N VAL A 93 10.54 -1.12 -11.08
CA VAL A 93 11.51 -0.08 -10.73
C VAL A 93 12.94 -0.62 -10.86
N ASP A 94 13.90 0.29 -11.01
CA ASP A 94 15.32 -0.07 -11.07
C ASP A 94 15.93 -0.22 -9.67
N GLU A 95 15.40 0.50 -8.67
CA GLU A 95 15.86 0.49 -7.28
C GLU A 95 14.69 0.79 -6.32
N HIS A 96 14.74 0.26 -5.09
CA HIS A 96 13.80 0.61 -4.02
C HIS A 96 14.38 1.73 -3.15
N GLU A 97 13.58 2.74 -2.80
CA GLU A 97 13.99 3.73 -1.80
C GLU A 97 13.95 3.14 -0.37
N ASP A 98 15.09 3.15 0.32
CA ASP A 98 15.22 2.67 1.71
C ASP A 98 14.48 3.56 2.72
N GLY A 99 14.40 4.87 2.47
CA GLY A 99 13.77 5.84 3.38
C GLY A 99 12.24 5.78 3.33
N PRO A 100 11.52 6.36 4.30
CA PRO A 100 10.06 6.43 4.25
C PRO A 100 9.62 7.13 2.96
N SER A 101 8.53 6.67 2.34
CA SER A 101 8.02 7.31 1.12
C SER A 101 7.68 8.79 1.36
N VAL A 102 7.61 9.57 0.28
CA VAL A 102 7.17 10.97 0.33
C VAL A 102 5.80 11.10 1.02
N MET A 103 4.93 10.11 0.84
CA MET A 103 3.60 10.07 1.47
C MET A 103 3.71 9.97 3.00
N MET A 104 4.57 9.09 3.52
CA MET A 104 4.83 8.96 4.96
C MET A 104 5.54 10.20 5.52
N ARG A 105 6.57 10.72 4.84
CA ARG A 105 7.29 11.94 5.25
C ARG A 105 6.39 13.17 5.38
N LYS A 106 5.31 13.25 4.59
CA LYS A 106 4.33 14.34 4.67
C LYS A 106 3.42 14.17 5.89
N ASN A 107 2.96 12.95 6.12
CA ASN A 107 2.07 12.64 7.24
C ASN A 107 2.75 12.92 8.60
N ASP A 108 4.02 12.52 8.74
CA ASP A 108 4.79 12.77 9.98
C ASP A 108 5.01 14.26 10.24
N ARG A 109 5.28 15.05 9.19
CA ARG A 109 5.40 16.50 9.30
C ARG A 109 4.09 17.16 9.73
N ASP A 110 2.97 16.73 9.18
CA ASP A 110 1.65 17.27 9.50
C ASP A 110 1.22 16.90 10.93
N ARG A 111 1.55 15.68 11.40
CA ARG A 111 1.33 15.26 12.79
C ARG A 111 2.14 16.09 13.78
N LYS A 112 3.45 16.26 13.53
CA LYS A 112 4.33 17.04 14.40
C LYS A 112 3.83 18.48 14.58
N ARG A 113 3.45 19.13 13.48
CA ARG A 113 2.89 20.50 13.48
C ARG A 113 1.60 20.65 14.29
N ARG A 114 0.79 19.59 14.43
CA ARG A 114 -0.43 19.63 15.24
C ARG A 114 -0.11 19.49 16.73
N SER A 115 0.76 18.55 17.09
CA SER A 115 1.24 18.38 18.48
C SER A 115 1.85 19.68 19.02
N ASP A 116 2.76 20.30 18.26
CA ASP A 116 3.43 21.54 18.68
C ASP A 116 2.46 22.71 18.95
N ARG A 117 1.23 22.67 18.40
CA ARG A 117 0.20 23.71 18.64
C ARG A 117 -0.64 23.42 19.88
N GLU A 118 -0.89 22.15 20.19
CA GLU A 118 -1.68 21.75 21.36
C GLU A 118 -0.90 21.96 22.67
N ASP A 119 0.44 21.92 22.64
CA ASP A 119 1.30 22.18 23.79
C ASP A 119 1.46 23.69 24.13
N LEU A 120 0.95 24.59 23.26
CA LEU A 120 1.05 26.06 23.41
C LEU A 120 -0.22 26.71 23.99
N ASP A 121 -1.30 25.95 24.14
CA ASP A 121 -2.59 26.36 24.73
C ASP A 121 -2.75 25.83 26.17
#